data_AF-A0A7S1QW39-F1
#
_entry.id   AF-A0A7S1QW39-F1
#
_cell.length_a   1.000
_cell.length_b   1.000
_cell.length_c   1.000
_cell.angle_alpha   90.00
_cell.angle_beta   90.00
_cell.angle_gamma   90.00
#
_symmetry.space_group_name_H-M   'P 1'
#
loop_
_entity.id
_entity.type
_entity.pdbx_description
1 polymer ?
#
loop_
_entity_poly.entity_id
_entity_poly.type
_entity_poly.pdbx_seq_one_letter_code
_entity_poly.pdbx_strand_id
1 'polypeptide(L)'
;FWGVAQKTVYKDHLLGGGPWAVALVVPVAFVLHMFIMAWLGFLRENYSSIDGEVDADERHWLHKSAEVDMEAGGLQLAFLMMQAIRYGISGVMPDTWGSYHGRVPKARENLWLFALACFTCICSMGFRRLLAMSRAR
;
A
#
# COMPACT_ATOMS: atom_id res chain seq x y z
N PHE A 1 2.07 -7.24 16.06
CA PHE A 1 0.86 -6.87 15.27
C PHE A 1 0.67 -7.79 14.08
N TRP A 2 1.57 -7.79 13.09
CA TRP A 2 1.45 -8.57 11.85
C TRP A 2 1.25 -10.08 12.04
N GLY A 3 1.96 -10.71 12.96
CA GLY A 3 1.78 -12.14 13.24
C GLY A 3 0.41 -12.50 13.83
N VAL A 4 -0.27 -11.56 14.52
CA VAL A 4 -1.64 -11.76 15.02
C VAL A 4 -2.62 -11.59 13.87
N ALA A 5 -2.48 -10.52 13.07
CA ALA A 5 -3.31 -10.31 11.88
C ALA A 5 -3.22 -11.47 10.88
N GLN A 6 -2.02 -11.98 10.61
CA GLN A 6 -1.83 -13.17 9.76
C GLN A 6 -2.49 -14.40 10.37
N LYS A 7 -2.33 -14.65 11.67
CA LYS A 7 -2.96 -15.80 12.33
C LYS A 7 -4.48 -15.73 12.32
N THR A 8 -5.06 -14.55 12.48
CA THR A 8 -6.51 -14.35 12.39
C THR A 8 -6.98 -14.63 10.95
N VAL A 9 -6.32 -14.04 9.94
CA VAL A 9 -6.62 -14.31 8.51
C VAL A 9 -6.41 -15.77 8.12
N TYR A 10 -5.50 -16.49 8.77
CA TYR A 10 -5.18 -17.88 8.47
C TYR A 10 -6.11 -18.89 9.14
N LYS A 11 -6.46 -18.66 10.42
CA LYS A 11 -7.38 -19.52 11.17
C LYS A 11 -8.81 -19.41 10.66
N ASP A 12 -9.13 -18.24 10.17
CA ASP A 12 -10.43 -17.93 9.65
C ASP A 12 -10.37 -17.98 8.11
N HIS A 13 -10.88 -19.05 7.51
CA HIS A 13 -11.38 -19.02 6.12
C HIS A 13 -12.56 -18.01 5.95
N LEU A 14 -12.63 -16.91 6.72
CA LEU A 14 -13.84 -16.18 7.14
C LEU A 14 -14.61 -15.45 6.04
N LEU A 15 -14.15 -15.46 4.80
CA LEU A 15 -15.00 -14.95 3.71
C LEU A 15 -15.55 -16.05 2.80
N GLY A 16 -15.09 -17.31 2.90
CA GLY A 16 -15.24 -18.25 1.77
C GLY A 16 -14.70 -17.65 0.46
N GLY A 17 -13.94 -16.55 0.56
CA GLY A 17 -13.48 -15.73 -0.53
C GLY A 17 -12.32 -16.43 -1.18
N GLY A 18 -12.48 -16.76 -2.46
CA GLY A 18 -11.40 -17.32 -3.24
C GLY A 18 -10.18 -16.40 -3.30
N PRO A 19 -9.13 -16.82 -4.03
CA PRO A 19 -7.86 -16.07 -4.18
C PRO A 19 -8.03 -14.59 -4.57
N TRP A 20 -9.17 -14.23 -5.16
CA TRP A 20 -9.56 -12.87 -5.51
C TRP A 20 -9.67 -11.91 -4.32
N ALA A 21 -9.99 -12.39 -3.12
CA ALA A 21 -10.10 -11.52 -1.94
C ALA A 21 -8.73 -10.90 -1.58
N VAL A 22 -7.64 -11.65 -1.78
CA VAL A 22 -6.28 -11.15 -1.58
C VAL A 22 -5.91 -10.10 -2.63
N ALA A 23 -6.43 -10.23 -3.86
CA ALA A 23 -6.21 -9.22 -4.90
C ALA A 23 -6.81 -7.85 -4.55
N LEU A 24 -7.88 -7.81 -3.74
CA LEU A 24 -8.50 -6.56 -3.28
C LEU A 24 -7.72 -5.87 -2.15
N VAL A 25 -6.82 -6.57 -1.45
CA VAL A 25 -6.04 -5.98 -0.36
C VAL A 25 -5.17 -4.84 -0.84
N VAL A 26 -4.53 -4.99 -2.01
CA VAL A 26 -3.62 -3.97 -2.57
C VAL A 26 -4.34 -2.68 -2.95
N PRO A 27 -5.43 -2.68 -3.75
CA PRO A 27 -6.15 -1.44 -4.08
C PRO A 27 -6.80 -0.80 -2.85
N VAL A 28 -7.32 -1.58 -1.91
CA VAL A 28 -7.87 -1.04 -0.64
C VAL A 28 -6.78 -0.38 0.18
N ALA A 29 -5.62 -1.03 0.33
CA ALA A 29 -4.46 -0.45 1.02
C ALA A 29 -3.96 0.82 0.33
N PHE A 30 -3.99 0.88 -1.01
CA PHE A 30 -3.63 2.08 -1.77
C PHE A 30 -4.57 3.24 -1.48
N VAL A 31 -5.90 3.02 -1.52
CA VAL A 31 -6.88 4.07 -1.22
C VAL A 31 -6.76 4.55 0.23
N LEU A 32 -6.63 3.62 1.18
CA LEU A 32 -6.43 3.95 2.59
C LEU A 32 -5.15 4.74 2.81
N HIS A 33 -4.07 4.36 2.11
CA HIS A 33 -2.81 5.08 2.17
C HIS A 33 -2.94 6.52 1.66
N MET A 34 -3.58 6.72 0.50
CA MET A 34 -3.84 8.06 -0.05
C MET A 34 -4.67 8.91 0.92
N PHE A 35 -5.68 8.32 1.57
CA PHE A 35 -6.49 8.99 2.59
C PHE A 35 -5.64 9.42 3.80
N ILE A 36 -4.82 8.51 4.34
CA ILE A 36 -3.91 8.80 5.45
C ILE A 36 -2.95 9.93 5.08
N MET A 37 -2.41 9.94 3.86
CA MET A 37 -1.50 10.98 3.41
C MET A 37 -2.16 12.35 3.29
N ALA A 38 -3.39 12.40 2.75
CA ALA A 38 -4.17 13.63 2.71
C ALA A 38 -4.47 14.15 4.13
N TRP A 39 -4.84 13.25 5.05
CA TRP A 39 -5.13 13.58 6.43
C TRP A 39 -3.89 14.09 7.19
N LEU A 40 -2.75 13.42 7.06
CA LEU A 40 -1.49 13.84 7.68
C LEU A 40 -0.99 15.17 7.11
N GLY A 41 -1.16 15.40 5.80
CA GLY A 41 -0.87 16.69 5.16
C GLY A 41 -1.70 17.82 5.78
N PHE A 42 -3.02 17.62 5.89
CA PHE A 42 -3.92 18.57 6.53
C PHE A 42 -3.54 18.88 7.99
N LEU A 43 -3.22 17.84 8.78
CA LEU A 43 -2.78 18.04 10.16
C LEU A 43 -1.48 18.83 10.23
N ARG A 44 -0.48 18.50 9.40
CA ARG A 44 0.80 19.21 9.38
C ARG A 44 0.64 20.68 9.04
N GLU A 45 -0.17 20.99 8.02
CA GLU A 45 -0.43 22.38 7.61
C GLU A 45 -1.12 23.19 8.73
N ASN A 46 -2.14 22.63 9.37
CA ASN A 46 -2.81 23.29 10.50
C ASN A 46 -1.87 23.54 11.68
N TYR A 47 -0.96 22.60 11.97
CA TYR A 47 0.00 22.74 13.07
C TYR A 47 1.08 23.78 12.76
N SER A 48 1.57 23.85 11.52
CA SER A 48 2.52 24.91 11.11
C SER A 48 1.89 26.29 11.08
N SER A 49 0.57 26.43 10.95
CA SER A 49 -0.07 27.75 10.89
C SER A 49 -0.47 28.34 12.25
N ILE A 50 -0.09 27.71 13.37
CA ILE A 50 -0.58 28.12 14.71
C ILE A 50 -0.04 29.49 15.14
N ASP A 51 1.18 29.83 14.74
CA ASP A 51 1.82 31.12 15.04
C ASP A 51 1.45 32.23 14.04
N GLY A 52 0.67 31.90 13.01
CA GLY A 52 0.10 32.83 12.04
C GLY A 52 0.98 33.11 10.82
N GLU A 53 2.21 32.62 10.77
CA GLU A 53 3.11 32.80 9.63
C GLU A 53 3.95 31.55 9.37
N VAL A 54 3.77 30.93 8.19
CA VAL A 54 4.65 29.82 7.78
C VAL A 54 5.94 30.40 7.21
N ASP A 55 7.06 30.14 7.86
CA ASP A 55 8.37 30.60 7.40
C ASP A 55 8.94 29.73 6.25
N ALA A 56 10.13 30.07 5.76
CA ALA A 56 10.75 29.33 4.66
C ALA A 56 11.23 27.93 5.09
N ASP A 57 11.68 27.77 6.33
CA ASP A 57 12.20 26.51 6.85
C ASP A 57 11.06 25.54 7.12
N GLU A 58 9.93 26.01 7.63
CA GLU A 58 8.70 25.24 7.80
C GLU A 58 8.12 24.78 6.48
N ARG A 59 8.06 25.65 5.46
CA ARG A 59 7.69 25.24 4.10
C ARG A 59 8.59 24.14 3.56
N HIS A 60 9.90 24.27 3.78
CA HIS A 60 10.85 23.25 3.37
C HIS A 60 10.64 21.93 4.11
N TRP A 61 10.41 21.98 5.42
CA TRP A 61 10.09 20.82 6.24
C TRP A 61 8.80 20.13 5.78
N LEU A 62 7.70 20.87 5.58
CA LEU A 62 6.42 20.34 5.10
C LEU A 62 6.58 19.60 3.77
N HIS A 63 7.33 20.20 2.84
CA HIS A 63 7.63 19.59 1.55
C HIS A 63 8.44 18.30 1.71
N LYS A 64 9.51 18.32 2.50
CA LYS A 64 10.35 17.14 2.71
C LYS A 64 9.61 16.01 3.43
N SER A 65 8.80 16.32 4.42
CA SER A 65 7.94 15.36 5.10
C SER A 65 6.93 14.71 4.15
N ALA A 66 6.34 15.50 3.25
CA ALA A 66 5.43 14.95 2.24
C ALA A 66 6.13 13.96 1.28
N GLU A 67 7.36 14.25 0.86
CA GLU A 67 8.15 13.32 0.04
C GLU A 67 8.45 12.01 0.79
N VAL A 68 8.96 12.10 2.01
CA VAL A 68 9.33 10.94 2.84
C VAL A 68 8.12 10.06 3.13
N ASP A 69 6.99 10.67 3.46
CA ASP A 69 5.75 9.95 3.74
C ASP A 69 5.26 9.16 2.50
N MET A 70 5.33 9.76 1.31
CA MET A 70 5.00 9.08 0.06
C MET A 70 5.95 7.92 -0.26
N GLU A 71 7.25 8.08 -0.01
CA GLU A 71 8.26 7.02 -0.19
C GLU A 71 8.02 5.84 0.75
N ALA A 72 7.81 6.12 2.05
CA ALA A 72 7.49 5.11 3.05
C ALA A 72 6.20 4.35 2.69
N GLY A 73 5.21 5.08 2.20
CA GLY A 73 3.98 4.54 1.65
C GLY A 73 4.15 3.59 0.48
N GLY A 74 4.94 4.01 -0.51
CA GLY A 74 5.29 3.20 -1.66
C GLY A 74 5.96 1.90 -1.24
N LEU A 75 6.87 1.94 -0.26
CA LEU A 75 7.55 0.75 0.28
C LEU A 75 6.55 -0.21 0.96
N GLN A 76 5.61 0.32 1.74
CA GLN A 76 4.58 -0.49 2.40
C GLN A 76 3.65 -1.18 1.39
N LEU A 77 3.23 -0.47 0.35
CA LEU A 77 2.41 -1.02 -0.73
C LEU A 77 3.17 -2.08 -1.55
N ALA A 78 4.45 -1.84 -1.83
CA ALA A 78 5.30 -2.81 -2.52
C ALA A 78 5.42 -4.11 -1.70
N PHE A 79 5.56 -4.01 -0.38
CA PHE A 79 5.55 -5.17 0.50
C PHE A 79 4.23 -5.96 0.41
N LEU A 80 3.08 -5.29 0.55
CA LEU A 80 1.77 -5.94 0.45
C LEU A 80 1.56 -6.59 -0.92
N MET A 81 1.96 -5.90 -2.00
CA MET A 81 1.90 -6.43 -3.36
C MET A 81 2.75 -7.70 -3.50
N MET A 82 3.96 -7.72 -2.94
CA MET A 82 4.82 -8.90 -2.95
C MET A 82 4.19 -10.08 -2.21
N GLN A 83 3.56 -9.84 -1.06
CA GLN A 83 2.86 -10.88 -0.32
C GLN A 83 1.65 -11.42 -1.10
N ALA A 84 0.88 -10.54 -1.74
CA ALA A 84 -0.24 -10.92 -2.59
C ALA A 84 0.24 -11.79 -3.77
N ILE A 85 1.30 -11.39 -4.46
CA ILE A 85 1.89 -12.16 -5.57
C ILE A 85 2.38 -13.53 -5.09
N ARG A 86 3.11 -13.58 -3.96
CA ARG A 86 3.58 -14.84 -3.37
C ARG A 86 2.43 -15.78 -3.08
N TYR A 87 1.41 -15.28 -2.39
CA TYR A 87 0.19 -16.05 -2.10
C TYR A 87 -0.48 -16.55 -3.38
N GLY A 88 -0.49 -15.74 -4.43
CA GLY A 88 -1.08 -16.15 -5.70
C GLY A 88 -0.34 -17.26 -6.41
N ILE A 89 0.99 -17.22 -6.39
CA ILE A 89 1.81 -18.26 -7.00
C ILE A 89 1.76 -19.55 -6.18
N SER A 90 1.92 -19.45 -4.86
CA SER A 90 2.04 -20.62 -3.98
C SER A 90 0.69 -21.19 -3.51
N GLY A 91 -0.38 -20.40 -3.52
CA GLY A 91 -1.64 -20.72 -2.86
C GLY A 91 -1.55 -20.77 -1.32
N VAL A 92 -0.39 -20.49 -0.74
CA VAL A 92 -0.10 -20.60 0.69
C VAL A 92 0.58 -19.32 1.15
N MET A 93 0.00 -18.68 2.18
CA MET A 93 0.57 -17.45 2.73
C MET A 93 1.88 -17.80 3.46
N PRO A 94 3.00 -17.13 3.14
CA PRO A 94 4.23 -17.32 3.89
C PRO A 94 4.07 -16.85 5.33
N ASP A 95 4.79 -17.50 6.25
CA ASP A 95 4.84 -17.07 7.64
C ASP A 95 5.63 -15.75 7.81
N THR A 96 5.77 -15.28 9.05
CA THR A 96 6.53 -14.06 9.36
C THR A 96 8.00 -14.12 8.94
N TRP A 97 8.54 -15.32 8.74
CA TRP A 97 9.92 -15.58 8.34
C TRP A 97 10.07 -15.86 6.83
N GLY A 98 8.96 -15.87 6.08
CA GLY A 98 8.96 -16.22 4.66
C GLY A 98 8.97 -17.72 4.36
N SER A 99 8.79 -18.57 5.37
CA SER A 99 8.77 -20.03 5.25
C SER A 99 7.37 -20.53 4.88
N TYR A 100 7.34 -21.63 4.13
CA TYR A 100 6.11 -22.32 3.76
C TYR A 100 5.96 -23.58 4.60
N HIS A 101 4.81 -23.76 5.23
CA HIS A 101 4.46 -24.99 5.94
C HIS A 101 3.37 -25.74 5.17
N GLY A 102 3.71 -26.89 4.59
CA GLY A 102 2.78 -27.74 3.84
C GLY A 102 3.15 -27.96 2.38
N ARG A 103 2.30 -28.67 1.63
CA ARG A 103 2.47 -28.89 0.18
C ARG A 103 1.98 -27.67 -0.58
N VAL A 104 2.83 -27.13 -1.46
CA VAL A 104 2.45 -26.06 -2.40
C VAL A 104 1.54 -26.67 -3.47
N PRO A 105 0.24 -26.29 -3.55
CA PRO A 105 -0.60 -26.73 -4.66
C PRO A 105 -0.04 -26.24 -6.01
N LYS A 106 -0.31 -26.99 -7.10
CA LYS A 106 0.07 -26.58 -8.46
C LYS A 106 -0.53 -25.20 -8.77
N ALA A 107 0.29 -24.33 -9.38
CA ALA A 107 -0.10 -22.99 -9.79
C ALA A 107 -1.44 -23.01 -10.56
N ARG A 108 -2.43 -22.28 -10.06
CA ARG A 108 -3.67 -21.99 -10.79
C ARG A 108 -3.41 -20.91 -11.83
N GLU A 109 -4.22 -20.87 -12.88
CA GLU A 109 -4.24 -19.75 -13.82
C GLU A 109 -4.60 -18.47 -13.06
N ASN A 110 -3.60 -17.59 -12.92
CA ASN A 110 -3.68 -16.44 -12.02
C ASN A 110 -3.94 -15.15 -12.81
N LEU A 111 -5.06 -15.11 -13.54
CA LEU A 111 -5.49 -13.93 -14.32
C LEU A 111 -5.53 -12.64 -13.47
N TRP A 112 -5.80 -12.77 -12.18
CA TRP A 112 -5.83 -11.64 -11.24
C TRP A 112 -4.43 -11.05 -10.95
N LEU A 113 -3.34 -11.79 -11.11
CA LEU A 113 -1.98 -11.23 -11.02
C LEU A 113 -1.71 -10.25 -12.16
N PHE A 114 -2.24 -10.55 -13.35
CA PHE A 114 -2.20 -9.63 -14.49
C PHE A 114 -3.02 -8.38 -14.20
N ALA A 115 -4.23 -8.52 -13.66
CA ALA A 115 -5.05 -7.39 -13.24
C ALA A 115 -4.35 -6.52 -12.18
N LEU A 116 -3.65 -7.13 -11.22
CA LEU A 116 -2.87 -6.43 -10.20
C LEU A 116 -1.70 -5.64 -10.82
N ALA A 117 -0.99 -6.24 -11.78
CA ALA A 117 0.10 -5.58 -12.51
C ALA A 117 -0.42 -4.41 -13.37
N CYS A 118 -1.56 -4.57 -14.04
CA CYS A 118 -2.19 -3.49 -14.78
C CYS A 118 -2.61 -2.35 -13.85
N PHE A 119 -3.20 -2.66 -12.70
CA PHE A 119 -3.60 -1.66 -11.70
C PHE A 119 -2.39 -0.84 -11.21
N THR A 120 -1.28 -1.48 -10.88
CA THR A 120 -0.08 -0.78 -10.39
C THR A 120 0.56 0.07 -11.49
N CYS A 121 0.57 -0.40 -12.74
CA CYS A 121 0.98 0.40 -13.89
C CYS A 121 0.08 1.65 -14.04
N ILE A 122 -1.25 1.49 -14.03
CA ILE A 122 -2.19 2.61 -14.16
C ILE A 122 -2.02 3.62 -13.02
N CYS A 123 -1.94 3.14 -11.78
CA CYS A 123 -1.73 3.99 -10.61
C CYS A 123 -0.41 4.75 -10.68
N SER A 124 0.68 4.11 -11.11
CA SER A 124 1.98 4.79 -11.25
C SER A 124 1.96 5.86 -12.35
N MET A 125 1.27 5.64 -13.47
CA MET A 125 1.09 6.66 -14.51
C MET A 125 0.22 7.82 -14.03
N GLY A 126 -0.89 7.54 -13.35
CA GLY A 126 -1.77 8.56 -12.79
C GLY A 126 -1.07 9.41 -11.74
N PHE A 127 -0.28 8.78 -10.87
CA PHE A 127 0.48 9.45 -9.83
C PHE A 127 1.54 10.40 -10.40
N ARG A 128 2.30 9.95 -11.43
CA ARG A 128 3.26 10.83 -12.13
C ARG A 128 2.59 12.05 -12.74
N ARG A 129 1.38 11.90 -13.30
CA ARG A 129 0.62 13.03 -13.84
C ARG A 129 0.17 14.01 -12.76
N LEU A 130 -0.31 13.51 -11.62
CA LEU A 130 -0.71 14.36 -10.50
C LEU A 130 0.47 15.17 -9.96
N LEU A 131 1.64 14.53 -9.77
CA LEU A 131 2.86 15.22 -9.35
C LEU A 131 3.35 16.26 -10.39
N ALA A 132 3.19 15.97 -11.68
CA ALA A 132 3.55 16.93 -12.72
C ALA A 132 2.65 18.18 -12.67
N MET A 133 1.36 18.03 -12.35
CA MET A 133 0.45 19.17 -12.21
C MET A 133 0.71 19.97 -10.93
N SER A 134 1.10 19.33 -9.82
CA SER A 134 1.38 20.05 -8.57
C SER A 134 2.64 20.91 -8.66
N ARG A 135 3.66 20.49 -9.43
CA ARG A 135 4.87 21.28 -9.67
C ARG A 135 4.68 22.46 -10.62
N ALA A 136 3.55 22.52 -11.33
CA ALA A 136 3.24 23.60 -12.27
C ALA A 136 2.51 24.78 -11.60
N ARG A 137 2.18 24.67 -10.32
CA ARG A 137 1.60 25.75 -9.49
C ARG A 137 2.66 26.28 -8.54
#